data_AF-A0A7S2X8Y2-F1
#
_entry.id   AF-A0A7S2X8Y2-F1
#
_cell.length_a   1.000
_cell.length_b   1.000
_cell.length_c   1.000
_cell.angle_alpha   90.00
_cell.angle_beta   90.00
_cell.angle_gamma   90.00
#
_symmetry.space_group_name_H-M   'P 1'
#
loop_
_entity.id
_entity.type
_entity.pdbx_description
1 polymer ?
#
loop_
_entity_poly.entity_id
_entity_poly.type
_entity_poly.pdbx_seq_one_letter_code
_entity_poly.pdbx_strand_id
1 'polypeptide(L)'
;SAERRRQGGARRKAGRGSHSLWSLGLCIVIYACVGTSVILAKRFVLCRSGDEAECSKDLFGWSVRSSDKTPHVSPYLSPEAALEVLREQRDTSEDGAAGAGGVGVDTSLLYSAGKPRFRSNFARDSILALMMIDDVHALHAQLMFLAHHQGTKADPGTGEEPGKIPHEIPGTLLPPHRLSTSFSACDTTALFIIGVSFVSRKLQNLQGSRRQKNRYEGEGNGEAARLTVTETLRKAVERGLRYIESHVDEFGRFVEDPSKAGAKHFALPVTYWKDSPLALSPSSHDETPYPIIYPLPHAQAMHAVRAAMELVPQRREELESLALKMASALRS
;
A
#
# COMPACT_ATOMS: atom_id res chain seq x y z
N SER A 1 70.84 -29.15 7.64
CA SER A 1 71.19 -28.30 8.78
C SER A 1 69.93 -27.58 9.24
N ALA A 2 69.38 -27.84 10.42
CA ALA A 2 69.98 -27.56 11.73
C ALA A 2 70.25 -26.03 11.84
N GLU A 3 69.86 -25.30 12.87
CA GLU A 3 69.80 -25.71 14.26
C GLU A 3 69.06 -24.68 15.13
N ARG A 4 68.47 -25.21 16.19
CA ARG A 4 67.96 -24.62 17.42
C ARG A 4 68.72 -23.38 17.93
N ARG A 5 68.01 -22.48 18.61
CA ARG A 5 68.39 -22.04 19.97
C ARG A 5 67.16 -21.74 20.84
N ARG A 6 67.07 -22.53 21.91
CA ARG A 6 66.24 -22.34 23.11
C ARG A 6 67.00 -21.45 24.10
N GLN A 7 66.26 -20.78 24.99
CA GLN A 7 66.47 -20.57 26.44
C GLN A 7 65.65 -19.33 26.84
N GLY A 8 64.92 -19.20 27.95
CA GLY A 8 64.48 -20.00 29.11
C GLY A 8 63.31 -19.16 29.71
N GLY A 9 62.37 -19.61 30.53
CA GLY A 9 62.41 -20.53 31.66
C GLY A 9 61.93 -19.77 32.91
N ALA A 10 60.71 -20.05 33.41
CA ALA A 10 60.25 -19.93 34.82
C ALA A 10 58.72 -20.07 34.89
N ARG A 11 58.17 -21.24 35.25
CA ARG A 11 57.73 -21.70 36.59
C ARG A 11 56.48 -20.99 37.19
N ARG A 12 55.40 -21.79 37.23
CA ARG A 12 54.38 -21.95 38.29
C ARG A 12 53.43 -20.76 38.61
N LYS A 13 52.13 -20.99 38.43
CA LYS A 13 51.21 -21.46 39.50
C LYS A 13 49.84 -21.80 38.91
N ALA A 14 49.34 -22.99 39.26
CA ALA A 14 47.98 -23.42 38.99
C ALA A 14 47.01 -22.62 39.88
N GLY A 15 46.20 -21.76 39.26
CA GLY A 15 45.05 -21.12 39.88
C GLY A 15 43.78 -21.73 39.30
N ARG A 16 43.01 -22.44 40.15
CA ARG A 16 41.63 -22.83 39.87
C ARG A 16 40.80 -21.55 39.76
N GLY A 17 40.49 -21.13 38.54
CA GLY A 17 39.49 -20.11 38.25
C GLY A 17 38.27 -20.79 37.65
N SER A 18 37.17 -20.77 38.39
CA SER A 18 35.83 -21.18 37.94
C SER A 18 35.38 -20.27 36.80
N HIS A 19 35.50 -20.75 35.57
CA HIS A 19 34.80 -20.15 34.43
C HIS A 19 33.43 -20.81 34.31
N SER A 20 32.40 -20.06 34.70
CA SER A 20 31.01 -20.33 34.35
C SER A 20 30.88 -20.36 32.83
N LEU A 21 30.84 -21.57 32.27
CA LEU A 21 30.33 -21.84 30.93
C LEU A 21 28.86 -21.43 30.91
N TRP A 22 28.57 -20.25 30.38
CA TRP A 22 27.23 -19.95 29.89
C TRP A 22 27.05 -20.73 28.59
N SER A 23 26.63 -21.99 28.74
CA SER A 23 25.96 -22.72 27.66
C SER A 23 24.61 -22.05 27.41
N LEU A 24 24.55 -21.16 26.41
CA LEU A 24 23.29 -20.82 25.76
C LEU A 24 22.83 -22.08 25.02
N GLY A 25 22.10 -22.93 25.73
CA GLY A 25 21.30 -23.98 25.12
C GLY A 25 20.26 -23.32 24.24
N LEU A 26 20.45 -23.44 22.92
CA LEU A 26 19.42 -23.11 21.95
C LEU A 26 18.33 -24.19 22.06
N CYS A 27 17.33 -23.97 22.92
CA CYS A 27 16.08 -24.71 22.85
C CYS A 27 15.33 -24.26 21.59
N ILE A 28 15.46 -25.02 20.51
CA ILE A 28 14.53 -24.96 19.39
C ILE A 28 13.20 -25.52 19.88
N VAL A 29 12.29 -24.63 20.29
CA VAL A 29 10.88 -24.97 20.45
C VAL A 29 10.25 -24.87 19.06
N ILE A 30 9.96 -26.02 18.46
CA ILE A 30 9.14 -26.12 17.25
C ILE A 30 7.70 -25.77 17.65
N TYR A 31 7.25 -24.56 17.33
CA TYR A 31 5.82 -24.24 17.32
C TYR A 31 5.23 -24.63 15.97
N ALA A 32 4.52 -25.76 15.95
CA ALA A 32 3.50 -26.00 14.96
C ALA A 32 2.28 -25.14 15.32
N CYS A 33 2.16 -23.95 14.71
CA CYS A 33 0.94 -23.15 14.81
C CYS A 33 -0.07 -23.62 13.76
N VAL A 34 -1.01 -24.45 14.21
CA VAL A 34 -2.37 -24.54 13.66
C VAL A 34 -3.20 -23.54 14.45
N GLY A 35 -3.78 -22.54 13.78
CA GLY A 35 -4.79 -21.66 14.38
C GLY A 35 -4.35 -20.19 14.49
N THR A 36 -4.98 -19.38 13.65
CA THR A 36 -4.99 -17.91 13.64
C THR A 36 -5.44 -17.29 14.95
N SER A 37 -4.64 -16.36 15.49
CA SER A 37 -5.10 -15.21 16.28
C SER A 37 -3.99 -14.15 16.33
N VAL A 38 -4.18 -13.06 15.59
CA VAL A 38 -3.38 -11.85 15.72
C VAL A 38 -4.05 -10.98 16.79
N ILE A 39 -3.38 -10.83 17.94
CA ILE A 39 -3.75 -9.90 19.01
C ILE A 39 -3.19 -8.52 18.61
N LEU A 40 -4.07 -7.55 18.36
CA LEU A 40 -3.69 -6.15 18.13
C LEU A 40 -3.75 -5.37 19.45
N ALA A 41 -2.68 -4.61 19.67
CA ALA A 41 -2.23 -4.07 20.95
C ALA A 41 -3.16 -3.00 21.55
N LYS A 42 -3.47 -3.14 22.84
CA LYS A 42 -3.89 -2.03 23.70
C LYS A 42 -2.66 -1.19 24.06
N ARG A 43 -2.82 0.14 24.00
CA ARG A 43 -1.90 1.19 24.51
C ARG A 43 -1.17 0.73 25.78
N PHE A 44 0.14 0.54 25.69
CA PHE A 44 1.02 0.48 26.87
C PHE A 44 1.32 1.92 27.31
N VAL A 45 0.76 2.32 28.44
CA VAL A 45 1.36 3.37 29.28
C VAL A 45 2.36 2.66 30.18
N LEU A 46 3.64 2.93 30.00
CA LEU A 46 4.70 2.48 30.91
C LEU A 46 4.55 3.24 32.23
N CYS A 47 3.83 2.67 33.20
CA CYS A 47 3.99 3.04 34.61
C CYS A 47 5.03 2.11 35.24
N ARG A 48 6.06 2.69 35.85
CA ARG A 48 7.01 1.97 36.70
C ARG A 48 6.25 1.39 37.89
N SER A 49 6.48 0.12 38.19
CA SER A 49 5.92 -0.55 39.37
C SER A 49 6.50 0.05 40.65
N GLY A 50 5.63 0.65 41.46
CA GLY A 50 5.94 1.13 42.80
C GLY A 50 5.88 2.65 42.94
N ASP A 51 4.68 3.22 42.81
CA ASP A 51 4.24 4.44 43.50
C ASP A 51 2.71 4.54 43.32
N GLU A 52 1.96 4.48 44.43
CA GLU A 52 0.54 4.83 44.45
C GLU A 52 0.45 6.34 44.24
N ALA A 53 -0.06 6.77 43.09
CA ALA A 53 -0.41 8.17 42.85
C ALA A 53 -1.80 8.26 42.22
N GLU A 54 -2.68 8.92 42.96
CA GLU A 54 -4.02 9.33 42.55
C GLU A 54 -4.01 9.95 41.14
N CYS A 55 -4.65 9.26 40.20
CA CYS A 55 -4.96 9.87 38.91
C CYS A 55 -6.23 10.73 39.08
N SER A 56 -5.99 12.04 39.19
CA SER A 56 -6.96 13.13 39.13
C SER A 56 -8.09 12.87 38.11
N LYS A 57 -9.33 12.99 38.58
CA LYS A 57 -10.58 12.72 37.84
C LYS A 57 -11.05 13.87 36.94
N ASP A 58 -10.32 14.97 36.82
CA ASP A 58 -10.83 16.15 36.13
C ASP A 58 -10.00 16.47 34.88
N LEU A 59 -10.34 15.83 33.77
CA LEU A 59 -10.18 16.32 32.39
C LEU A 59 -10.98 15.38 31.49
N PHE A 60 -11.94 15.94 30.75
CA PHE A 60 -12.96 15.27 29.91
C PHE A 60 -14.26 14.85 30.62
N GLY A 61 -15.08 15.86 30.91
CA GLY A 61 -16.50 15.69 31.25
C GLY A 61 -17.34 15.17 30.09
N TRP A 62 -17.27 13.86 29.83
CA TRP A 62 -18.33 13.13 29.14
C TRP A 62 -19.03 12.23 30.16
N SER A 63 -20.05 12.77 30.80
CA SER A 63 -20.99 11.98 31.61
C SER A 63 -21.90 11.20 30.68
N VAL A 64 -21.53 9.96 30.33
CA VAL A 64 -22.48 9.00 29.77
C VAL A 64 -23.43 8.59 30.88
N ARG A 65 -24.65 9.14 30.89
CA ARG A 65 -25.73 8.62 31.73
C ARG A 65 -26.07 7.21 31.24
N SER A 66 -25.69 6.19 32.00
CA SER A 66 -26.09 4.81 31.74
C SER A 66 -27.54 4.62 32.14
N SER A 67 -28.45 4.99 31.25
CA SER A 67 -29.85 4.60 31.35
C SER A 67 -30.42 4.40 29.96
N ASP A 68 -29.92 3.39 29.25
CA ASP A 68 -30.70 2.73 28.21
C ASP A 68 -30.18 1.31 28.01
N LYS A 69 -31.11 0.36 28.04
CA LYS A 69 -30.90 -1.06 27.74
C LYS A 69 -30.72 -1.25 26.23
N THR A 70 -29.73 -0.60 25.62
CA THR A 70 -29.34 -0.92 24.25
C THR A 70 -28.61 -2.27 24.27
N PRO A 71 -29.05 -3.27 23.51
CA PRO A 71 -28.30 -4.52 23.41
C PRO A 71 -26.87 -4.22 22.97
N HIS A 72 -25.89 -4.84 23.64
CA HIS A 72 -24.49 -4.84 23.20
C HIS A 72 -24.43 -5.54 21.84
N VAL A 73 -24.62 -4.77 20.77
CA VAL A 73 -24.32 -5.23 19.42
C VAL A 73 -22.80 -5.26 19.34
N SER A 74 -22.22 -6.43 19.07
CA SER A 74 -20.79 -6.54 18.77
C SER A 74 -20.46 -5.54 17.66
N PRO A 75 -19.50 -4.62 17.86
CA PRO A 75 -19.11 -3.66 16.83
C PRO A 75 -18.40 -4.33 15.64
N TYR A 76 -18.18 -5.65 15.71
CA TYR A 76 -17.54 -6.44 14.69
C TYR A 76 -18.60 -7.12 13.82
N LEU A 77 -18.70 -6.69 12.56
CA LEU A 77 -19.35 -7.47 11.51
C LEU A 77 -18.62 -8.82 11.39
N SER A 78 -19.37 -9.90 11.15
CA SER A 78 -18.75 -11.16 10.73
C SER A 78 -18.06 -10.95 9.37
N PRO A 79 -17.05 -11.77 9.00
CA PRO A 79 -16.46 -11.71 7.66
C PRO A 79 -17.49 -11.76 6.53
N GLU A 80 -18.57 -12.54 6.70
CA GLU A 80 -19.66 -12.67 5.73
C GLU A 80 -20.47 -11.38 5.63
N ALA A 81 -20.80 -10.76 6.77
CA ALA A 81 -21.51 -9.48 6.81
C ALA A 81 -20.66 -8.33 6.24
N ALA A 82 -19.34 -8.36 6.45
CA ALA A 82 -18.42 -7.41 5.83
C ALA A 82 -18.38 -7.57 4.30
N LEU A 83 -18.38 -8.82 3.79
CA LEU A 83 -18.49 -9.10 2.36
C LEU A 83 -19.83 -8.64 1.77
N GLU A 84 -20.92 -8.75 2.52
CA GLU A 84 -22.25 -8.28 2.08
C GLU A 84 -22.30 -6.75 1.98
N VAL A 85 -21.78 -6.03 2.98
CA VAL A 85 -21.63 -4.57 2.90
C VAL A 85 -20.77 -4.17 1.70
N LEU A 86 -19.66 -4.88 1.45
CA LEU A 86 -18.82 -4.62 0.27
C LEU A 86 -19.58 -4.86 -1.04
N ARG A 87 -20.41 -5.91 -1.12
CA ARG A 87 -21.26 -6.17 -2.31
C ARG A 87 -22.24 -5.03 -2.57
N GLU A 88 -22.81 -4.40 -1.55
CA GLU A 88 -23.68 -3.23 -1.70
C GLU A 88 -22.92 -1.99 -2.24
N GLN A 89 -21.61 -1.92 -1.95
CA GLN A 89 -20.70 -0.90 -2.49
C GLN A 89 -20.26 -1.18 -3.93
N ARG A 90 -20.64 -2.31 -4.53
CA ARG A 90 -20.37 -2.55 -5.95
C ARG A 90 -21.01 -1.45 -6.79
N ASP A 91 -20.24 -1.03 -7.79
CA ASP A 91 -20.72 -0.07 -8.75
C ASP A 91 -21.67 -0.77 -9.71
N THR A 92 -22.96 -0.49 -9.55
CA THR A 92 -24.02 -0.98 -10.44
C THR A 92 -24.38 0.06 -11.50
N SER A 93 -23.65 1.19 -11.57
CA SER A 93 -23.94 2.25 -12.53
C SER A 93 -23.38 1.93 -13.91
N GLU A 94 -24.16 2.24 -14.94
CA GLU A 94 -23.74 2.10 -16.35
C GLU A 94 -22.55 3.03 -16.69
N ASP A 95 -22.30 4.05 -15.86
CA ASP A 95 -21.22 5.03 -16.04
C ASP A 95 -19.82 4.41 -15.90
N GLY A 96 -19.65 3.41 -15.04
CA GLY A 96 -18.41 2.61 -14.95
C GLY A 96 -18.21 1.66 -16.15
N ALA A 97 -19.31 1.29 -16.82
CA ALA A 97 -19.30 0.40 -17.98
C ALA A 97 -19.07 1.13 -19.31
N ALA A 98 -19.47 2.40 -19.42
CA ALA A 98 -19.42 3.18 -20.66
C ALA A 98 -17.99 3.39 -21.20
N GLY A 99 -16.96 3.29 -20.37
CA GLY A 99 -15.54 3.35 -20.78
C GLY A 99 -14.88 1.99 -21.02
N ALA A 100 -15.37 0.91 -20.41
CA ALA A 100 -14.69 -0.39 -20.39
C ALA A 100 -15.06 -1.33 -21.56
N GLY A 101 -16.07 -0.99 -22.36
CA GLY A 101 -16.76 -1.88 -23.31
C GLY A 101 -15.93 -2.51 -24.46
N GLY A 102 -14.62 -2.27 -24.53
CA GLY A 102 -13.73 -2.88 -25.54
C GLY A 102 -12.82 -4.00 -25.01
N VAL A 103 -12.68 -4.14 -23.69
CA VAL A 103 -11.82 -5.14 -23.05
C VAL A 103 -12.70 -5.88 -22.05
N GLY A 104 -12.65 -7.22 -22.00
CA GLY A 104 -13.46 -8.05 -21.10
C GLY A 104 -13.17 -7.86 -19.60
N VAL A 105 -13.22 -6.62 -19.13
CA VAL A 105 -13.18 -6.22 -17.72
C VAL A 105 -14.58 -6.42 -17.18
N ASP A 106 -14.72 -7.32 -16.22
CA ASP A 106 -15.97 -7.51 -15.52
C ASP A 106 -16.18 -6.32 -14.56
N THR A 107 -16.94 -5.32 -15.03
CA THR A 107 -17.24 -4.11 -14.25
C THR A 107 -18.15 -4.40 -13.05
N SER A 108 -18.82 -5.56 -13.01
CA SER A 108 -19.66 -5.97 -11.86
C SER A 108 -18.83 -6.27 -10.61
N LEU A 109 -17.51 -6.36 -10.74
CA LEU A 109 -16.55 -6.57 -9.65
C LEU A 109 -15.89 -5.26 -9.17
N LEU A 110 -16.28 -4.10 -9.71
CA LEU A 110 -15.75 -2.81 -9.28
C LEU A 110 -16.46 -2.30 -8.03
N TYR A 111 -15.70 -1.65 -7.16
CA TYR A 111 -16.19 -1.09 -5.89
C TYR A 111 -16.09 0.44 -5.92
N SER A 112 -17.14 1.10 -5.41
CA SER A 112 -17.12 2.53 -5.09
C SER A 112 -16.57 2.76 -3.67
N ALA A 113 -16.03 3.94 -3.40
CA ALA A 113 -15.42 4.23 -2.08
C ALA A 113 -16.42 4.31 -0.91
N GLY A 114 -17.71 4.58 -1.16
CA GLY A 114 -18.71 4.54 -0.11
C GLY A 114 -19.99 5.30 -0.43
N LYS A 115 -21.06 4.58 -0.75
CA LYS A 115 -22.43 5.11 -0.80
C LYS A 115 -22.86 5.62 0.58
N PRO A 116 -23.67 6.69 0.66
CA PRO A 116 -24.25 7.43 -0.48
C PRO A 116 -23.36 8.57 -1.03
N ARG A 117 -22.30 8.97 -0.33
CA ARG A 117 -21.56 10.21 -0.58
C ARG A 117 -20.45 10.09 -1.63
N PHE A 118 -19.76 8.96 -1.70
CA PHE A 118 -18.62 8.72 -2.58
C PHE A 118 -18.96 7.61 -3.57
N ARG A 119 -19.52 8.01 -4.71
CA ARG A 119 -19.97 7.08 -5.76
C ARG A 119 -18.87 6.74 -6.76
N SER A 120 -17.84 7.58 -6.88
CA SER A 120 -16.70 7.34 -7.77
C SER A 120 -15.92 6.08 -7.35
N ASN A 121 -15.23 5.51 -8.33
CA ASN A 121 -14.22 4.49 -8.11
C ASN A 121 -12.89 5.17 -7.74
N PHE A 122 -12.47 5.08 -6.47
CA PHE A 122 -11.20 5.63 -6.01
C PHE A 122 -10.12 4.55 -6.07
N ALA A 123 -9.08 4.79 -6.86
CA ALA A 123 -8.05 3.77 -7.13
C ALA A 123 -7.34 3.32 -5.85
N ARG A 124 -6.94 4.27 -5.00
CA ARG A 124 -6.24 4.02 -3.73
C ARG A 124 -7.07 3.10 -2.82
N ASP A 125 -8.30 3.52 -2.56
CA ASP A 125 -9.20 2.89 -1.61
C ASP A 125 -9.55 1.47 -2.05
N SER A 126 -9.93 1.31 -3.32
CA SER A 126 -10.28 0.01 -3.89
C SER A 126 -9.07 -0.95 -3.90
N ILE A 127 -7.88 -0.49 -4.32
CA ILE A 127 -6.69 -1.36 -4.31
C ILE A 127 -6.37 -1.83 -2.89
N LEU A 128 -6.32 -0.91 -1.92
CA LEU A 128 -5.97 -1.24 -0.54
C LEU A 128 -7.01 -2.16 0.10
N ALA A 129 -8.30 -1.85 -0.05
CA ALA A 129 -9.38 -2.66 0.50
C ALA A 129 -9.35 -4.09 -0.04
N LEU A 130 -9.20 -4.25 -1.36
CA LEU A 130 -9.20 -5.55 -2.02
C LEU A 130 -7.96 -6.38 -1.68
N MET A 131 -6.80 -5.75 -1.50
CA MET A 131 -5.61 -6.41 -0.96
C MET A 131 -5.79 -6.87 0.49
N MET A 132 -6.45 -6.05 1.34
CA MET A 132 -6.66 -6.38 2.76
C MET A 132 -7.64 -7.54 2.96
N ILE A 133 -8.70 -7.64 2.14
CA ILE A 133 -9.67 -8.75 2.21
C ILE A 133 -9.26 -9.97 1.37
N ASP A 134 -8.12 -9.89 0.66
CA ASP A 134 -7.57 -10.93 -0.21
C ASP A 134 -8.53 -11.37 -1.35
N ASP A 135 -9.35 -10.44 -1.86
CA ASP A 135 -10.24 -10.68 -3.02
C ASP A 135 -9.46 -10.45 -4.32
N VAL A 136 -8.71 -11.48 -4.72
CA VAL A 136 -7.83 -11.46 -5.90
C VAL A 136 -8.60 -11.22 -7.22
N HIS A 137 -9.84 -11.70 -7.32
CA HIS A 137 -10.64 -11.55 -8.53
C HIS A 137 -11.10 -10.10 -8.71
N ALA A 138 -11.67 -9.52 -7.67
CA ALA A 138 -12.04 -8.11 -7.67
C ALA A 138 -10.83 -7.21 -7.85
N LEU A 139 -9.71 -7.50 -7.18
CA LEU A 139 -8.48 -6.71 -7.33
C LEU A 139 -7.98 -6.76 -8.77
N HIS A 140 -7.99 -7.92 -9.43
CA HIS A 140 -7.60 -8.02 -10.84
C HIS A 140 -8.52 -7.22 -11.76
N ALA A 141 -9.84 -7.30 -11.57
CA ALA A 141 -10.81 -6.50 -12.33
C ALA A 141 -10.57 -5.00 -12.14
N GLN A 142 -10.36 -4.56 -10.90
CA GLN A 142 -10.01 -3.18 -10.55
C GLN A 142 -8.72 -2.72 -11.24
N LEU A 143 -7.67 -3.55 -11.23
CA LEU A 143 -6.40 -3.22 -11.89
C LEU A 143 -6.57 -3.16 -13.42
N MET A 144 -7.35 -4.04 -14.03
CA MET A 144 -7.64 -3.98 -15.47
C MET A 144 -8.41 -2.70 -15.83
N PHE A 145 -9.39 -2.31 -15.01
CA PHE A 145 -10.13 -1.06 -15.15
C PHE A 145 -9.21 0.17 -15.08
N LEU A 146 -8.32 0.22 -14.08
CA LEU A 146 -7.35 1.31 -13.93
C LEU A 146 -6.31 1.34 -15.05
N ALA A 147 -5.88 0.18 -15.54
CA ALA A 147 -4.96 0.09 -16.67
C ALA A 147 -5.56 0.64 -17.97
N HIS A 148 -6.88 0.52 -18.14
CA HIS A 148 -7.61 1.09 -19.27
C HIS A 148 -7.69 2.62 -19.21
N HIS A 149 -7.86 3.17 -18.00
CA HIS A 149 -7.97 4.61 -17.75
C HIS A 149 -6.64 5.28 -17.38
N GLN A 150 -5.52 4.57 -17.55
CA GLN A 150 -4.20 5.11 -17.25
C GLN A 150 -3.90 6.31 -18.15
N GLY A 151 -3.33 7.36 -17.58
CA GLY A 151 -3.01 8.60 -18.29
C GLY A 151 -2.13 8.35 -19.51
N THR A 152 -2.41 9.07 -20.60
CA THR A 152 -1.74 8.93 -21.89
C THR A 152 -1.10 10.24 -22.37
N LYS A 153 -1.47 11.36 -21.76
CA LYS A 153 -1.01 12.72 -22.12
C LYS A 153 -0.78 13.55 -20.87
N ALA A 154 -0.11 14.69 -21.02
CA ALA A 154 -0.11 15.73 -20.01
C ALA A 154 -1.40 16.57 -20.16
N ASP A 155 -2.15 16.75 -19.08
CA ASP A 155 -3.35 17.60 -19.08
C ASP A 155 -3.41 18.45 -17.80
N PRO A 156 -3.24 19.78 -17.90
CA PRO A 156 -3.21 20.64 -16.73
C PRO A 156 -4.57 20.78 -16.05
N GLY A 157 -5.68 20.50 -16.74
CA GLY A 157 -7.02 20.61 -16.19
C GLY A 157 -7.38 19.45 -15.26
N THR A 158 -6.77 18.28 -15.47
CA THR A 158 -7.05 17.05 -14.70
C THR A 158 -5.89 16.59 -13.83
N GLY A 159 -4.68 17.09 -14.10
CA GLY A 159 -3.43 16.58 -13.53
C GLY A 159 -2.95 15.28 -14.18
N GLU A 160 -3.50 14.93 -15.36
CA GLU A 160 -3.11 13.72 -16.10
C GLU A 160 -1.66 13.82 -16.56
N GLU A 161 -0.96 12.69 -16.49
CA GLU A 161 0.40 12.53 -16.99
C GLU A 161 0.53 11.15 -17.66
N PRO A 162 1.39 10.98 -18.68
CA PRO A 162 1.61 9.68 -19.30
C PRO A 162 2.06 8.62 -18.29
N GLY A 163 1.27 7.55 -18.14
CA GLY A 163 1.54 6.46 -17.22
C GLY A 163 0.99 6.63 -15.80
N LYS A 164 0.46 7.80 -15.44
CA LYS A 164 -0.17 8.03 -14.14
C LYS A 164 -1.49 7.26 -14.02
N ILE A 165 -1.76 6.69 -12.86
CA ILE A 165 -3.04 6.01 -12.57
C ILE A 165 -4.01 7.04 -11.98
N PRO A 166 -5.27 7.08 -12.42
CA PRO A 166 -6.23 8.06 -11.93
C PRO A 166 -6.44 7.92 -10.42
N HIS A 167 -6.70 9.05 -9.77
CA HIS A 167 -7.14 9.15 -8.39
C HIS A 167 -8.54 8.58 -8.22
N GLU A 168 -9.47 9.05 -9.05
CA GLU A 168 -10.86 8.59 -9.08
C GLU A 168 -11.46 8.69 -10.49
N ILE A 169 -12.45 7.83 -10.76
CA ILE A 169 -13.22 7.83 -12.01
C ILE A 169 -14.72 7.75 -11.70
N PRO A 170 -15.55 8.63 -12.28
CA PRO A 170 -15.16 9.90 -12.89
C PRO A 170 -14.60 10.87 -11.84
N GLY A 171 -13.82 11.86 -12.27
CA GLY A 171 -13.35 12.93 -11.38
C GLY A 171 -14.43 13.98 -11.11
N THR A 172 -14.28 14.68 -9.99
CA THR A 172 -15.09 15.84 -9.61
C THR A 172 -14.40 17.13 -10.05
N LEU A 173 -15.16 18.06 -10.63
CA LEU A 173 -14.66 19.41 -10.93
C LEU A 173 -14.82 20.31 -9.71
N LEU A 174 -13.70 20.82 -9.20
CA LEU A 174 -13.69 21.69 -8.01
C LEU A 174 -13.72 23.17 -8.38
N PRO A 175 -14.66 23.97 -7.85
CA PRO A 175 -14.60 25.43 -7.91
C PRO A 175 -13.37 26.00 -7.16
N PRO A 176 -12.90 27.21 -7.48
CA PRO A 176 -13.37 28.11 -8.54
C PRO A 176 -12.75 27.82 -9.91
N HIS A 177 -11.63 27.09 -9.97
CA HIS A 177 -10.84 26.91 -11.18
C HIS A 177 -11.34 25.78 -12.10
N ARG A 178 -12.32 25.00 -11.65
CA ARG A 178 -12.88 23.84 -12.37
C ARG A 178 -11.81 22.82 -12.76
N LEU A 179 -10.81 22.63 -11.90
CA LEU A 179 -9.84 21.55 -12.05
C LEU A 179 -10.49 20.22 -11.65
N SER A 180 -10.14 19.15 -12.36
CA SER A 180 -10.65 17.81 -12.07
C SER A 180 -9.77 17.09 -11.07
N THR A 181 -10.41 16.38 -10.13
CA THR A 181 -9.75 15.47 -9.21
C THR A 181 -9.27 14.16 -9.85
N SER A 182 -9.58 13.89 -11.13
CA SER A 182 -9.31 12.61 -11.81
C SER A 182 -7.88 12.09 -11.66
N PHE A 183 -6.86 12.96 -11.72
CA PHE A 183 -5.45 12.56 -11.56
C PHE A 183 -4.75 13.35 -10.45
N SER A 184 -5.51 13.83 -9.46
CA SER A 184 -5.00 14.59 -8.31
C SER A 184 -4.44 13.70 -7.19
N ALA A 185 -3.79 12.58 -7.55
CA ALA A 185 -3.08 11.71 -6.62
C ALA A 185 -1.80 11.14 -7.24
N CYS A 186 -0.70 11.18 -6.48
CA CYS A 186 0.62 10.73 -6.93
C CYS A 186 0.95 9.29 -6.51
N ASP A 187 0.29 8.78 -5.47
CA ASP A 187 0.53 7.45 -4.90
C ASP A 187 -0.22 6.31 -5.59
N THR A 188 -1.28 6.62 -6.33
CA THR A 188 -2.11 5.62 -7.04
C THR A 188 -1.31 4.81 -8.06
N THR A 189 -0.35 5.43 -8.75
CA THR A 189 0.52 4.70 -9.70
C THR A 189 1.40 3.67 -9.00
N ALA A 190 1.96 4.02 -7.84
CA ALA A 190 2.75 3.09 -7.05
C ALA A 190 1.87 1.95 -6.50
N LEU A 191 0.70 2.29 -5.94
CA LEU A 191 -0.26 1.30 -5.43
C LEU A 191 -0.74 0.34 -6.51
N PHE A 192 -0.97 0.84 -7.73
CA PHE A 192 -1.32 0.01 -8.88
C PHE A 192 -0.25 -1.06 -9.16
N ILE A 193 1.01 -0.67 -9.27
CA ILE A 193 2.12 -1.61 -9.54
C ILE A 193 2.24 -2.65 -8.40
N ILE A 194 2.11 -2.19 -7.15
CA ILE A 194 2.10 -3.07 -5.97
C ILE A 194 0.93 -4.07 -6.05
N GLY A 195 -0.27 -3.61 -6.41
CA GLY A 195 -1.44 -4.45 -6.59
C GLY A 195 -1.26 -5.50 -7.69
N VAL A 196 -0.67 -5.14 -8.84
CA VAL A 196 -0.36 -6.11 -9.91
C VAL A 196 0.63 -7.17 -9.43
N SER A 197 1.68 -6.78 -8.68
CA SER A 197 2.63 -7.73 -8.09
C SER A 197 1.95 -8.65 -7.07
N PHE A 198 1.08 -8.11 -6.23
CA PHE A 198 0.29 -8.87 -5.26
C PHE A 198 -0.56 -9.95 -5.96
N VAL A 199 -1.32 -9.56 -6.99
CA VAL A 199 -2.14 -10.49 -7.79
C VAL A 199 -1.25 -11.53 -8.47
N SER A 200 -0.13 -11.12 -9.07
CA SER A 200 0.83 -12.05 -9.70
C SER A 200 1.27 -13.17 -8.75
N ARG A 201 1.71 -12.80 -7.54
CA ARG A 201 2.18 -13.76 -6.53
C ARG A 201 1.05 -14.66 -6.03
N LYS A 202 -0.15 -14.12 -5.82
CA LYS A 202 -1.32 -14.91 -5.40
C LYS A 202 -1.69 -15.96 -6.44
N LEU A 203 -1.71 -15.58 -7.72
CA LEU A 203 -2.01 -16.50 -8.82
C LEU A 203 -0.95 -17.59 -8.98
N GLN A 204 0.33 -17.27 -8.82
CA GLN A 204 1.41 -18.26 -8.83
C GLN A 204 1.24 -19.30 -7.70
N ASN A 205 0.90 -18.86 -6.49
CA ASN A 205 0.67 -19.74 -5.35
C ASN A 205 -0.54 -20.67 -5.53
N LEU A 206 -1.61 -20.16 -6.17
CA LEU A 206 -2.80 -20.97 -6.49
C LEU A 206 -2.50 -22.05 -7.52
N GLN A 207 -1.64 -21.78 -8.51
CA GLN A 207 -1.24 -22.76 -9.53
C GLN A 207 -0.43 -23.92 -8.94
N GLY A 208 0.30 -23.71 -7.84
CA GLY A 208 1.04 -24.74 -7.12
C GLY A 208 0.16 -25.64 -6.23
N SER A 209 -1.07 -25.22 -5.90
CA SER A 209 -1.91 -25.87 -4.88
C SER A 209 -3.16 -26.52 -5.49
N ARG A 210 -3.09 -27.81 -5.87
CA ARG A 210 -4.23 -28.60 -6.41
C ARG A 210 -5.53 -28.50 -5.58
N ARG A 211 -5.43 -28.24 -4.28
CA ARG A 211 -6.57 -28.23 -3.33
C ARG A 211 -7.35 -26.91 -3.30
N GLN A 212 -6.76 -25.80 -3.73
CA GLN A 212 -7.39 -24.47 -3.68
C GLN A 212 -8.07 -24.09 -5.00
N LYS A 213 -7.69 -24.76 -6.09
CA LYS A 213 -8.32 -24.66 -7.41
C LYS A 213 -9.85 -24.89 -7.37
N ASN A 214 -10.29 -25.88 -6.59
CA ASN A 214 -11.72 -26.21 -6.43
C ASN A 214 -12.53 -25.16 -5.63
N ARG A 215 -11.88 -24.27 -4.85
CA ARG A 215 -12.60 -23.23 -4.09
C ARG A 215 -12.95 -22.02 -4.96
N TYR A 216 -12.18 -21.76 -6.02
CA TYR A 216 -12.39 -20.64 -6.94
C TYR A 216 -13.12 -21.03 -8.23
N GLU A 217 -13.17 -22.33 -8.58
CA GLU A 217 -13.91 -22.86 -9.74
C GLU A 217 -15.39 -23.20 -9.42
N GLY A 218 -15.92 -22.70 -8.29
CA GLY A 218 -17.30 -22.94 -7.88
C GLY A 218 -18.33 -22.18 -8.74
N GLU A 219 -19.12 -22.95 -9.49
CA GLU A 219 -20.44 -22.59 -10.06
C GLU A 219 -20.49 -21.37 -11.00
N GLY A 220 -19.81 -21.46 -12.15
CA GLY A 220 -20.06 -20.55 -13.27
C GLY A 220 -19.32 -21.01 -14.52
N ASN A 221 -20.09 -21.42 -15.52
CA ASN A 221 -19.71 -21.77 -16.91
C ASN A 221 -18.24 -21.47 -17.28
N GLY A 222 -17.41 -22.50 -17.46
CA GLY A 222 -16.30 -22.68 -18.45
C GLY A 222 -15.33 -21.55 -18.84
N GLU A 223 -15.51 -20.35 -18.31
CA GLU A 223 -15.01 -19.05 -18.75
C GLU A 223 -14.40 -18.31 -17.56
N ALA A 224 -14.19 -19.01 -16.43
CA ALA A 224 -13.15 -18.70 -15.46
C ALA A 224 -11.79 -18.88 -16.15
N ALA A 225 -11.53 -18.02 -17.13
CA ALA A 225 -10.23 -17.81 -17.72
C ALA A 225 -9.26 -17.71 -16.56
N ARG A 226 -8.26 -18.60 -16.54
CA ARG A 226 -7.18 -18.56 -15.55
C ARG A 226 -6.76 -17.10 -15.42
N LEU A 227 -7.06 -16.48 -14.27
CA LEU A 227 -6.56 -15.14 -14.01
C LEU A 227 -5.06 -15.20 -14.18
N THR A 228 -4.55 -14.33 -15.05
CA THR A 228 -3.13 -14.15 -15.31
C THR A 228 -2.86 -12.66 -15.33
N VAL A 229 -1.63 -12.29 -15.01
CA VAL A 229 -1.14 -10.95 -15.35
C VAL A 229 -1.07 -10.89 -16.88
N THR A 230 -2.02 -10.18 -17.46
CA THR A 230 -2.17 -10.03 -18.90
C THR A 230 -1.05 -9.16 -19.46
N GLU A 231 -0.84 -9.23 -20.77
CA GLU A 231 0.06 -8.30 -21.45
C GLU A 231 -0.39 -6.84 -21.29
N THR A 232 -1.70 -6.60 -21.17
CA THR A 232 -2.27 -5.28 -20.86
C THR A 232 -1.75 -4.74 -19.53
N LEU A 233 -1.79 -5.54 -18.45
CA LEU A 233 -1.26 -5.13 -17.15
C LEU A 233 0.25 -4.93 -17.18
N ARG A 234 1.01 -5.79 -17.88
CA ARG A 234 2.47 -5.60 -18.02
C ARG A 234 2.81 -4.28 -18.70
N LYS A 235 2.14 -3.96 -19.82
CA LYS A 235 2.32 -2.68 -20.52
C LYS A 235 1.92 -1.49 -19.65
N ALA A 236 0.86 -1.62 -18.85
CA ALA A 236 0.44 -0.58 -17.92
C ALA A 236 1.47 -0.37 -16.79
N VAL A 237 2.07 -1.45 -16.26
CA VAL A 237 3.17 -1.38 -15.29
C VAL A 237 4.39 -0.67 -15.89
N GLU A 238 4.80 -1.00 -17.12
CA GLU A 238 5.91 -0.30 -17.80
C GLU A 238 5.63 1.21 -17.96
N ARG A 239 4.39 1.60 -18.29
CA ARG A 239 4.01 3.03 -18.34
C ARG A 239 4.05 3.67 -16.95
N GLY A 240 3.57 2.97 -15.93
CA GLY A 240 3.60 3.44 -14.54
C GLY A 240 5.02 3.60 -13.99
N LEU A 241 5.95 2.72 -14.39
CA LEU A 241 7.37 2.86 -14.05
C LEU A 241 7.99 4.10 -14.67
N ARG A 242 7.70 4.37 -15.95
CA ARG A 242 8.16 5.60 -16.60
C ARG A 242 7.64 6.86 -15.92
N TYR A 243 6.41 6.84 -15.42
CA TYR A 243 5.88 7.91 -14.56
C TYR A 243 6.70 8.03 -13.27
N ILE A 244 6.96 6.94 -12.55
CA ILE A 244 7.77 7.00 -11.32
C ILE A 244 9.17 7.53 -11.61
N GLU A 245 9.83 7.04 -12.66
CA GLU A 245 11.16 7.44 -13.08
C GLU A 245 11.23 8.93 -13.42
N SER A 246 10.23 9.48 -14.11
CA SER A 246 10.20 10.91 -14.45
C SER A 246 10.00 11.83 -13.24
N HIS A 247 9.54 11.27 -12.11
CA HIS A 247 9.37 11.94 -10.82
C HIS A 247 10.52 11.70 -9.84
N VAL A 248 11.45 10.79 -10.12
CA VAL A 248 12.64 10.59 -9.28
C VAL A 248 13.75 11.53 -9.72
N ASP A 249 14.19 12.40 -8.83
CA ASP A 249 15.26 13.35 -9.13
C ASP A 249 16.68 12.72 -9.14
N GLU A 250 17.69 13.54 -9.42
CA GLU A 250 19.09 13.12 -9.41
C GLU A 250 19.59 12.60 -8.05
N PHE A 251 18.89 12.89 -6.96
CA PHE A 251 19.21 12.42 -5.61
C PHE A 251 18.41 11.17 -5.22
N GLY A 252 17.51 10.68 -6.08
CA GLY A 252 16.68 9.51 -5.80
C GLY A 252 15.40 9.85 -5.05
N ARG A 253 15.01 11.12 -4.95
CA ARG A 253 13.79 11.53 -4.25
C ARG A 253 12.63 11.50 -5.24
N PHE A 254 11.54 10.81 -4.89
CA PHE A 254 10.27 10.96 -5.59
C PHE A 254 9.68 12.34 -5.28
N VAL A 255 9.60 13.18 -6.30
CA VAL A 255 9.16 14.57 -6.24
C VAL A 255 7.80 14.69 -6.93
N GLU A 256 6.81 15.21 -6.23
CA GLU A 256 5.54 15.59 -6.83
C GLU A 256 5.60 17.04 -7.30
N ASP A 257 5.16 17.29 -8.54
CA ASP A 257 5.17 18.62 -9.15
C ASP A 257 4.07 18.73 -10.23
N PRO A 258 3.08 19.63 -10.10
CA PRO A 258 2.05 19.86 -11.11
C PRO A 258 2.60 20.32 -12.46
N SER A 259 3.83 20.86 -12.49
CA SER A 259 4.47 21.28 -13.74
C SER A 259 4.66 20.11 -14.71
N LYS A 260 4.73 18.87 -14.21
CA LYS A 260 4.83 17.64 -15.01
C LYS A 260 3.57 17.36 -15.84
N ALA A 261 2.40 17.81 -15.36
CA ALA A 261 1.14 17.82 -16.09
C ALA A 261 0.91 19.13 -16.88
N GLY A 262 1.85 20.08 -16.83
CA GLY A 262 1.71 21.42 -17.39
C GLY A 262 0.85 22.36 -16.54
N ALA A 263 0.54 21.99 -15.29
CA ALA A 263 -0.27 22.76 -14.35
C ALA A 263 0.60 23.60 -13.40
N LYS A 264 -0.01 24.63 -12.79
CA LYS A 264 0.59 25.38 -11.68
C LYS A 264 0.25 24.77 -10.32
N HIS A 265 -0.95 24.21 -10.21
CA HIS A 265 -1.49 23.58 -9.02
C HIS A 265 -2.38 22.41 -9.44
N PHE A 266 -2.56 21.41 -8.56
CA PHE A 266 -3.55 20.36 -8.75
C PHE A 266 -4.94 20.81 -8.28
N ALA A 267 -5.98 20.01 -8.56
CA ALA A 267 -7.32 20.29 -8.05
C ALA A 267 -7.39 20.18 -6.52
N LEU A 268 -6.60 19.27 -5.94
CA LEU A 268 -6.49 19.07 -4.49
C LEU A 268 -5.22 19.73 -3.95
N PRO A 269 -5.28 20.32 -2.73
CA PRO A 269 -4.11 20.93 -2.11
C PRO A 269 -3.04 19.89 -1.76
N VAL A 270 -3.43 18.65 -1.50
CA VAL A 270 -2.51 17.55 -1.21
C VAL A 270 -2.86 16.37 -2.13
N THR A 271 -1.85 15.77 -2.74
CA THR A 271 -2.01 14.74 -3.77
C THR A 271 -1.65 13.33 -3.27
N TYR A 272 -1.74 13.08 -1.97
CA TYR A 272 -1.61 11.74 -1.39
C TYR A 272 -2.66 11.55 -0.27
N TRP A 273 -2.64 10.41 0.44
CA TRP A 273 -3.64 10.01 1.46
C TRP A 273 -4.13 11.06 2.47
N LYS A 274 -3.42 12.19 2.63
CA LYS A 274 -3.76 13.20 3.61
C LYS A 274 -4.82 14.16 3.05
N ASP A 275 -6.03 14.09 3.62
CA ASP A 275 -7.17 14.96 3.27
C ASP A 275 -7.11 16.36 3.91
N SER A 276 -6.11 16.63 4.75
CA SER A 276 -5.94 17.93 5.40
C SER A 276 -4.77 18.69 4.79
N PRO A 277 -4.90 20.02 4.58
CA PRO A 277 -3.80 20.87 4.15
C PRO A 277 -2.55 20.61 5.00
N LEU A 278 -1.38 20.65 4.36
CA LEU A 278 -0.14 20.69 5.10
C LEU A 278 -0.03 22.10 5.68
N ALA A 279 -0.12 22.23 7.00
CA ALA A 279 0.11 23.49 7.70
C ALA A 279 1.59 23.85 7.63
N LEU A 280 2.08 24.21 6.43
CA LEU A 280 3.48 24.50 6.16
C LEU A 280 3.84 25.95 6.50
N SER A 281 2.86 26.84 6.64
CA SER A 281 3.04 28.17 7.23
C SER A 281 1.74 28.71 7.85
N PRO A 282 1.81 29.43 8.99
CA PRO A 282 0.68 30.16 9.58
C PRO A 282 0.09 31.25 8.66
N SER A 283 0.81 31.64 7.60
CA SER A 283 0.44 32.76 6.72
C SER A 283 0.06 32.35 5.28
N SER A 284 0.19 31.07 4.91
CA SER A 284 -0.16 30.57 3.58
C SER A 284 -1.35 29.62 3.70
N HIS A 285 -2.56 30.18 3.69
CA HIS A 285 -3.74 29.38 4.02
C HIS A 285 -4.13 28.35 2.96
N ASP A 286 -3.65 28.38 1.71
CA ASP A 286 -4.28 27.57 0.66
C ASP A 286 -3.37 26.89 -0.38
N GLU A 287 -2.05 27.08 -0.37
CA GLU A 287 -1.21 26.54 -1.45
C GLU A 287 -0.05 25.68 -0.95
N THR A 288 -0.02 24.44 -1.43
CA THR A 288 1.12 23.52 -1.23
C THR A 288 2.31 24.00 -2.05
N PRO A 289 3.49 24.19 -1.44
CA PRO A 289 4.68 24.62 -2.15
C PRO A 289 5.22 23.46 -2.98
N TYR A 290 4.99 23.51 -4.29
CA TYR A 290 5.58 22.60 -5.25
C TYR A 290 6.92 23.14 -5.80
N PRO A 291 7.87 22.28 -6.21
CA PRO A 291 7.86 20.82 -6.07
C PRO A 291 7.94 20.36 -4.61
N ILE A 292 7.33 19.23 -4.28
CA ILE A 292 7.26 18.70 -2.91
C ILE A 292 7.63 17.22 -2.84
N ILE A 293 8.20 16.81 -1.72
CA ILE A 293 8.55 15.42 -1.45
C ILE A 293 7.75 14.94 -0.23
N TYR A 294 7.02 13.85 -0.41
CA TYR A 294 6.27 13.21 0.66
C TYR A 294 6.94 11.88 1.04
N PRO A 295 7.25 11.64 2.33
CA PRO A 295 7.87 10.38 2.75
C PRO A 295 7.04 9.14 2.41
N LEU A 296 5.71 9.22 2.51
CA LEU A 296 4.82 8.08 2.24
C LEU A 296 4.78 7.73 0.72
N PRO A 297 4.39 8.64 -0.19
CA PRO A 297 4.52 8.45 -1.64
C PRO A 297 5.92 8.01 -2.08
N HIS A 298 6.99 8.57 -1.49
CA HIS A 298 8.34 8.11 -1.79
C HIS A 298 8.53 6.62 -1.45
N ALA A 299 8.13 6.19 -0.24
CA ALA A 299 8.26 4.80 0.18
C ALA A 299 7.39 3.87 -0.68
N GLN A 300 6.18 4.30 -1.06
CA GLN A 300 5.30 3.56 -1.97
C GLN A 300 5.93 3.41 -3.35
N ALA A 301 6.47 4.50 -3.93
CA ALA A 301 7.15 4.48 -5.23
C ALA A 301 8.39 3.56 -5.20
N MET A 302 9.21 3.63 -4.16
CA MET A 302 10.35 2.71 -3.97
C MET A 302 9.88 1.25 -3.89
N HIS A 303 8.78 0.97 -3.17
CA HIS A 303 8.24 -0.38 -3.10
C HIS A 303 7.68 -0.86 -4.45
N ALA A 304 7.02 0.02 -5.20
CA ALA A 304 6.55 -0.26 -6.55
C ALA A 304 7.69 -0.62 -7.52
N VAL A 305 8.80 0.14 -7.49
CA VAL A 305 10.01 -0.17 -8.29
C VAL A 305 10.54 -1.57 -7.96
N ARG A 306 10.60 -1.95 -6.67
CA ARG A 306 11.00 -3.30 -6.26
C ARG A 306 10.01 -4.37 -6.71
N ALA A 307 8.72 -4.12 -6.54
CA ALA A 307 7.66 -5.04 -6.94
C ALA A 307 7.67 -5.31 -8.46
N ALA A 308 8.01 -4.30 -9.25
CA ALA A 308 8.09 -4.40 -10.71
C ALA A 308 9.21 -5.30 -11.23
N MET A 309 10.28 -5.56 -10.46
CA MET A 309 11.38 -6.44 -10.89
C MET A 309 10.92 -7.88 -11.21
N GLU A 310 9.78 -8.29 -10.65
CA GLU A 310 9.14 -9.59 -10.92
C GLU A 310 8.21 -9.54 -12.13
N LEU A 311 7.70 -8.35 -12.46
CA LEU A 311 6.72 -8.13 -13.53
C LEU A 311 7.39 -7.83 -14.87
N VAL A 312 8.56 -7.20 -14.84
CA VAL A 312 9.39 -6.81 -16.00
C VAL A 312 10.85 -7.21 -15.76
N PRO A 313 11.16 -8.52 -15.79
CA PRO A 313 12.47 -9.04 -15.43
C PRO A 313 13.61 -8.51 -16.31
N GLN A 314 13.32 -8.11 -17.55
CA GLN A 314 14.28 -7.52 -18.47
C GLN A 314 14.87 -6.18 -17.99
N ARG A 315 14.22 -5.48 -17.04
CA ARG A 315 14.70 -4.22 -16.44
C ARG A 315 15.23 -4.38 -15.01
N ARG A 316 15.41 -5.62 -14.53
CA ARG A 316 15.72 -5.89 -13.11
C ARG A 316 16.91 -5.09 -12.58
N GLU A 317 18.04 -5.08 -13.29
CA GLU A 317 19.27 -4.41 -12.83
C GLU A 317 19.09 -2.88 -12.74
N GLU A 318 18.41 -2.29 -13.72
CA GLU A 318 18.07 -0.86 -13.75
C GLU A 318 17.18 -0.48 -12.57
N LEU A 319 16.09 -1.25 -12.36
CA LEU A 319 15.16 -1.03 -11.25
C LEU A 319 15.82 -1.25 -9.89
N GLU A 320 16.80 -2.14 -9.80
CA GLU A 320 17.53 -2.41 -8.55
C GLU A 320 18.41 -1.22 -8.18
N SER A 321 19.13 -0.67 -9.16
CA SER A 321 19.88 0.57 -9.00
C SER A 321 18.98 1.73 -8.58
N LEU A 322 17.83 1.91 -9.25
CA LEU A 322 16.86 2.96 -8.90
C LEU A 322 16.33 2.80 -7.47
N ALA A 323 15.92 1.59 -7.07
CA ALA A 323 15.40 1.33 -5.73
C ALA A 323 16.45 1.55 -4.63
N LEU A 324 17.73 1.23 -4.90
CA LEU A 324 18.84 1.50 -3.98
C LEU A 324 19.10 3.01 -3.83
N LYS A 325 19.02 3.75 -4.93
CA LYS A 325 19.12 5.21 -4.94
C LYS A 325 18.02 5.84 -4.09
N MET A 326 16.75 5.45 -4.32
CA MET A 326 15.60 5.91 -3.54
C MET A 326 15.73 5.56 -2.05
N ALA A 327 16.14 4.32 -1.73
CA ALA A 327 16.37 3.90 -0.35
C ALA A 327 17.45 4.72 0.37
N SER A 328 18.42 5.25 -0.37
CA SER A 328 19.48 6.10 0.18
C SER A 328 18.97 7.50 0.48
N ALA A 329 18.10 8.04 -0.38
CA ALA A 329 17.45 9.34 -0.20
C ALA A 329 16.52 9.40 1.03
N LEU A 330 15.95 8.27 1.47
CA LEU A 330 15.18 8.20 2.73
C LEU A 330 16.03 8.32 4.00
N ARG A 331 17.34 8.07 3.90
CA ARG A 331 18.27 8.06 5.04
C ARG A 331 19.03 9.38 5.21
N SER A 332 19.08 10.21 4.16
CA SER A 332 19.70 11.53 4.13
C SER A 332 18.74 12.61 4.62
#